data_AF-A0A936DG52-F1
#
_entry.id   AF-A0A936DG52-F1
#
_cell.length_a   1.000
_cell.length_b   1.000
_cell.length_c   1.000
_cell.angle_alpha   90.00
_cell.angle_beta   90.00
_cell.angle_gamma   90.00
#
_symmetry.space_group_name_H-M   'P 1'
#
loop_
_entity.id
_entity.type
_entity.pdbx_description
1 polymer ?
#
loop_
_entity_poly.entity_id
_entity_poly.type
_entity_poly.pdbx_seq_one_letter_code
_entity_poly.pdbx_strand_id
1 'polypeptide(L)'
;MKITAIDPITSLAINRLVPVSDAKVKLYLNYYDQHYDLNAVYEGKTDTYGQLLIQDLSQRRYFVLINSGCLNNYGRQNFIDLTDVTINTINIGITMFEQSTLIVNNLTKDQYYFESYGLGFEFLPKGYSVKFLNTVSVGEHKLRFVQKTGIKIVPRDTTIYAIVKCGEITTVDFR
;
A
#
# COMPACT_ATOMS: atom_id res chain seq x y z
N MET A 1 41.72 -19.27 18.29
CA MET A 1 41.54 -19.37 16.82
C MET A 1 40.44 -18.39 16.47
N LYS A 2 40.79 -17.21 15.95
CA LYS A 2 39.87 -16.08 15.77
C LYS A 2 39.70 -15.91 14.27
N ILE A 3 38.53 -16.31 13.76
CA ILE A 3 38.27 -16.36 12.31
C ILE A 3 37.63 -15.04 11.89
N THR A 4 38.21 -14.50 10.81
CA THR A 4 38.00 -13.24 10.13
C THR A 4 36.60 -13.12 9.50
N ALA A 5 36.05 -11.90 9.46
CA ALA A 5 34.78 -11.57 8.80
C ALA A 5 34.91 -11.62 7.27
N ILE A 6 33.89 -12.16 6.59
CA ILE A 6 33.68 -12.05 5.14
C ILE A 6 32.16 -11.98 4.89
N ASP A 7 31.71 -10.85 4.34
CA ASP A 7 30.42 -10.53 3.72
C ASP A 7 29.13 -10.59 4.59
N PRO A 8 28.42 -9.46 4.81
CA PRO A 8 27.44 -9.40 5.91
C PRO A 8 26.02 -10.01 5.70
N ILE A 9 25.80 -11.33 5.66
CA ILE A 9 24.42 -11.87 5.56
C ILE A 9 23.42 -11.48 6.70
N THR A 10 22.26 -10.88 6.40
CA THR A 10 21.08 -10.64 7.29
C THR A 10 19.80 -11.16 6.59
N SER A 11 18.68 -11.46 7.28
CA SER A 11 17.41 -11.93 6.68
C SER A 11 16.16 -11.31 7.28
N LEU A 12 15.12 -11.21 6.46
CA LEU A 12 13.74 -10.83 6.71
C LEU A 12 12.76 -11.96 6.28
N ALA A 13 12.07 -12.59 7.23
CA ALA A 13 11.04 -13.60 6.96
C ALA A 13 9.62 -13.04 7.11
N ILE A 14 8.89 -12.86 6.00
CA ILE A 14 7.58 -12.19 5.96
C ILE A 14 6.45 -13.23 6.18
N ASN A 15 5.96 -13.35 7.42
CA ASN A 15 4.90 -14.30 7.77
C ASN A 15 3.48 -13.77 7.51
N ARG A 16 2.78 -14.35 6.52
CA ARG A 16 1.32 -14.53 6.48
C ARG A 16 1.00 -15.96 6.96
N LEU A 17 -0.27 -16.26 7.26
CA LEU A 17 -0.76 -17.66 7.42
C LEU A 17 -0.45 -18.55 6.19
N VAL A 18 -0.15 -17.92 5.03
CA VAL A 18 0.33 -18.55 3.80
C VAL A 18 1.59 -17.80 3.33
N PRO A 19 2.75 -18.45 3.18
CA PRO A 19 3.95 -17.84 2.63
C PRO A 19 3.71 -17.35 1.20
N VAL A 20 4.25 -16.18 0.86
CA VAL A 20 4.12 -15.59 -0.49
C VAL A 20 5.48 -15.60 -1.15
N SER A 21 5.63 -16.44 -2.16
CA SER A 21 6.84 -16.51 -2.98
C SER A 21 6.89 -15.38 -4.00
N ASP A 22 8.11 -15.03 -4.44
CA ASP A 22 8.39 -14.00 -5.46
C ASP A 22 7.84 -12.61 -5.12
N ALA A 23 7.49 -12.35 -3.87
CA ALA A 23 7.07 -11.03 -3.41
C ALA A 23 8.27 -10.09 -3.47
N LYS A 24 8.13 -8.98 -4.20
CA LYS A 24 9.16 -7.94 -4.25
C LYS A 24 9.21 -7.24 -2.91
N VAL A 25 10.41 -7.10 -2.36
CA VAL A 25 10.67 -6.40 -1.10
C VAL A 25 11.61 -5.24 -1.38
N LYS A 26 11.25 -4.06 -0.89
CA LYS A 26 12.07 -2.85 -0.99
C LYS A 26 12.24 -2.22 0.38
N LEU A 27 13.44 -1.71 0.66
CA LEU A 27 13.74 -0.94 1.87
C LEU A 27 14.05 0.52 1.51
N TYR A 28 13.62 1.43 2.38
CA TYR A 28 13.83 2.87 2.23
C TYR A 28 14.31 3.47 3.55
N LEU A 29 15.00 4.61 3.48
CA LEU A 29 15.49 5.32 4.67
C LEU A 29 14.47 6.29 5.27
N ASN A 30 13.39 6.59 4.56
CA ASN A 30 12.33 7.47 5.05
C ASN A 30 10.96 7.05 4.48
N TYR A 31 9.90 7.52 5.15
CA TYR A 31 8.52 7.20 4.76
C TYR A 31 8.10 7.83 3.43
N TYR A 32 8.61 9.01 3.08
CA TYR A 32 8.26 9.68 1.83
C TYR A 32 8.68 8.83 0.63
N ASP A 33 9.93 8.40 0.60
CA ASP A 33 10.48 7.50 -0.41
C ASP A 33 9.72 6.17 -0.47
N GLN A 34 9.40 5.58 0.68
CA GLN A 34 8.59 4.35 0.72
C GLN A 34 7.16 4.55 0.18
N HIS A 35 6.52 5.67 0.52
CA HIS A 35 5.15 5.96 0.12
C HIS A 35 5.02 6.17 -1.39
N TYR A 36 6.00 6.85 -2.00
CA TYR A 36 6.02 7.14 -3.43
C TYR A 36 6.84 6.15 -4.26
N ASP A 37 7.38 5.10 -3.63
CA ASP A 37 8.30 4.12 -4.23
C ASP A 37 9.48 4.80 -4.97
N LEU A 38 10.19 5.67 -4.25
CA LEU A 38 11.35 6.42 -4.74
C LEU A 38 12.60 5.97 -4.00
N ASN A 39 13.77 5.98 -4.66
CA ASN A 39 15.08 5.84 -4.01
C ASN A 39 15.23 4.65 -3.04
N ALA A 40 14.76 3.47 -3.42
CA ALA A 40 14.96 2.25 -2.63
C ALA A 40 16.45 2.01 -2.40
N VAL A 41 16.84 1.73 -1.15
CA VAL A 41 18.23 1.41 -0.78
C VAL A 41 18.53 -0.09 -0.86
N TYR A 42 17.49 -0.90 -1.01
CA TYR A 42 17.59 -2.33 -1.23
C TYR A 42 16.35 -2.81 -1.99
N GLU A 43 16.55 -3.77 -2.89
CA GLU A 43 15.49 -4.51 -3.56
C GLU A 43 15.80 -6.01 -3.56
N GLY A 44 14.81 -6.84 -3.27
CA GLY A 44 14.93 -8.30 -3.24
C GLY A 44 13.59 -8.99 -3.47
N LYS A 45 13.60 -10.32 -3.41
CA LYS A 45 12.38 -11.14 -3.54
C LYS A 45 12.35 -12.25 -2.52
N THR A 46 11.16 -12.59 -2.03
CA THR A 46 10.97 -13.76 -1.18
C THR A 46 11.17 -15.07 -1.94
N ASP A 47 11.71 -16.07 -1.25
CA ASP A 47 11.89 -17.44 -1.73
C ASP A 47 10.57 -18.24 -1.74
N THR A 48 10.65 -19.55 -2.01
CA THR A 48 9.49 -20.46 -2.01
C THR A 48 8.78 -20.58 -0.66
N TYR A 49 9.45 -20.20 0.42
CA TYR A 49 8.93 -20.21 1.79
C TYR A 49 8.49 -18.82 2.27
N GLY A 50 8.50 -17.80 1.41
CA GLY A 50 8.11 -16.43 1.78
C GLY A 50 9.19 -15.69 2.58
N GLN A 51 10.44 -16.15 2.54
CA GLN A 51 11.56 -15.60 3.30
C GLN A 51 12.53 -14.88 2.36
N LEU A 52 13.20 -13.84 2.86
CA LEU A 52 14.22 -13.12 2.11
C LEU A 52 15.41 -12.82 3.00
N LEU A 53 16.60 -13.27 2.60
CA LEU A 53 17.84 -12.97 3.32
C LEU A 53 18.46 -11.64 2.85
N ILE A 54 18.14 -10.51 3.52
CA ILE A 54 18.72 -9.18 3.30
C ILE A 54 19.98 -8.92 4.11
N GLN A 55 21.12 -8.88 3.46
CA GLN A 55 22.46 -8.71 4.03
C GLN A 55 22.90 -7.26 4.23
N ASP A 56 23.88 -7.02 5.12
CA ASP A 56 24.71 -5.83 5.17
C ASP A 56 23.99 -4.58 5.63
N LEU A 57 22.91 -4.76 6.38
CA LEU A 57 22.12 -3.62 6.85
C LEU A 57 22.86 -2.85 7.94
N SER A 58 22.92 -1.54 7.76
CA SER A 58 23.41 -0.62 8.77
C SER A 58 22.44 -0.55 9.95
N GLN A 59 22.93 -0.27 11.16
CA GLN A 59 22.09 -0.06 12.34
C GLN A 59 21.31 1.25 12.23
N ARG A 60 20.10 1.16 11.66
CA ARG A 60 19.15 2.28 11.51
C ARG A 60 17.75 1.75 11.23
N ARG A 61 16.78 2.65 11.18
CA ARG A 61 15.41 2.34 10.76
C ARG A 61 15.29 2.26 9.25
N TYR A 62 14.59 1.23 8.77
CA TYR A 62 14.20 1.04 7.37
C TYR A 62 12.68 0.98 7.25
N PHE A 63 12.13 1.70 6.29
CA PHE A 63 10.72 1.59 5.90
C PHE A 63 10.60 0.50 4.85
N VAL A 64 9.57 -0.33 4.94
CA VAL A 64 9.45 -1.54 4.12
C VAL A 64 8.24 -1.45 3.20
N LEU A 65 8.47 -1.75 1.92
CA LEU A 65 7.41 -2.01 0.96
C LEU A 65 7.54 -3.45 0.45
N ILE A 66 6.44 -4.19 0.47
CA ILE A 66 6.35 -5.53 -0.08
C ILE A 66 5.15 -5.59 -1.01
N ASN A 67 5.34 -6.14 -2.21
CA ASN A 67 4.25 -6.36 -3.14
C ASN A 67 4.38 -7.67 -3.94
N SER A 68 3.26 -8.37 -4.09
CA SER A 68 3.10 -9.55 -4.93
C SER A 68 1.70 -9.53 -5.55
N GLY A 69 1.61 -9.12 -6.82
CA GLY A 69 0.33 -8.88 -7.47
C GLY A 69 -0.50 -7.84 -6.70
N CYS A 70 -1.70 -8.23 -6.25
CA CYS A 70 -2.58 -7.38 -5.44
C CYS A 70 -2.26 -7.43 -3.93
N LEU A 71 -1.38 -8.33 -3.49
CA LEU A 71 -0.96 -8.40 -2.10
C LEU A 71 0.11 -7.34 -1.88
N ASN A 72 -0.13 -6.40 -0.98
CA ASN A 72 0.87 -5.41 -0.63
C ASN A 72 0.63 -4.82 0.77
N ASN A 73 1.49 -3.89 1.18
CA ASN A 73 1.34 -3.11 2.41
C ASN A 73 1.32 -1.60 2.16
N TYR A 74 0.87 -1.15 0.98
CA TYR A 74 0.78 0.27 0.66
C TYR A 74 -0.09 1.02 1.68
N GLY A 75 0.29 2.28 1.96
CA GLY A 75 -0.40 3.14 2.92
C GLY A 75 -0.20 2.75 4.39
N ARG A 76 0.63 1.74 4.70
CA ARG A 76 0.99 1.35 6.07
C ARG A 76 2.43 1.75 6.37
N GLN A 77 2.64 2.31 7.56
CA GLN A 77 3.97 2.61 8.09
C GLN A 77 4.59 1.34 8.70
N ASN A 78 4.98 0.40 7.83
CA ASN A 78 5.78 -0.74 8.26
C ASN A 78 7.25 -0.34 8.25
N PHE A 79 7.92 -0.51 9.39
CA PHE A 79 9.36 -0.27 9.51
C PHE A 79 10.05 -1.36 10.30
N ILE A 80 11.33 -1.55 9.99
CA ILE A 80 12.27 -2.37 10.73
C ILE A 80 13.20 -1.40 11.44
N ASP A 81 13.31 -1.51 12.76
CA ASP A 81 14.23 -0.68 13.52
C ASP A 81 15.46 -1.48 13.95
N LEU A 82 16.64 -1.09 13.45
CA LEU A 82 17.91 -1.73 13.77
C LEU A 82 18.81 -0.86 14.67
N THR A 83 18.34 0.27 15.20
CA THR A 83 19.19 1.22 15.94
C THR A 83 19.84 0.63 17.18
N ASP A 84 19.16 -0.28 17.88
CA ASP A 84 19.59 -0.82 19.17
C ASP A 84 19.74 -2.35 19.15
N VAL A 85 19.99 -2.90 17.96
CA VAL A 85 20.06 -4.34 17.77
C VAL A 85 21.47 -4.84 18.03
N THR A 86 21.59 -5.68 19.06
CA THR A 86 22.84 -6.33 19.49
C THR A 86 22.97 -7.78 19.03
N ILE A 87 21.94 -8.31 18.38
CA ILE A 87 21.89 -9.68 17.86
C ILE A 87 22.17 -9.69 16.34
N ASN A 88 22.82 -10.74 15.85
CA ASN A 88 23.22 -10.84 14.44
C ASN A 88 22.05 -11.16 13.49
N THR A 89 20.88 -11.53 14.01
CA THR A 89 19.73 -11.91 13.19
C THR A 89 18.44 -11.48 13.88
N ILE A 90 17.55 -10.85 13.12
CA ILE A 90 16.20 -10.51 13.55
C ILE A 90 15.21 -11.15 12.57
N ASN A 91 14.17 -11.76 13.12
CA ASN A 91 13.04 -12.25 12.34
C ASN A 91 11.86 -11.27 12.47
N ILE A 92 11.41 -10.67 11.37
CA ILE A 92 10.27 -9.75 11.34
C ILE A 92 9.23 -10.25 10.35
N GLY A 93 8.04 -10.59 10.85
CA GLY A 93 6.88 -10.86 10.02
C GLY A 93 6.19 -9.56 9.60
N ILE A 94 5.92 -9.40 8.31
CA ILE A 94 5.15 -8.28 7.77
C ILE A 94 3.89 -8.84 7.12
N THR A 95 2.73 -8.24 7.42
CA THR A 95 1.47 -8.67 6.83
C THR A 95 1.17 -7.87 5.57
N MET A 96 0.87 -8.58 4.47
CA MET A 96 0.29 -8.00 3.26
C MET A 96 -1.23 -8.13 3.28
N PHE A 97 -1.90 -7.24 2.56
CA PHE A 97 -3.34 -7.21 2.38
C PHE A 97 -3.67 -7.26 0.90
N GLU A 98 -4.81 -7.85 0.56
CA GLU A 98 -5.33 -7.76 -0.80
C GLU A 98 -5.82 -6.34 -1.02
N GLN A 99 -5.11 -5.61 -1.88
CA GLN A 99 -5.43 -4.24 -2.23
C GLN A 99 -5.39 -4.08 -3.76
N SER A 100 -6.18 -3.15 -4.27
CA SER A 100 -6.27 -2.86 -5.69
C SER A 100 -6.46 -1.37 -5.95
N THR A 101 -6.65 -1.04 -7.22
CA THR A 101 -6.85 0.33 -7.68
C THR A 101 -8.34 0.64 -7.87
N LEU A 102 -8.78 1.77 -7.32
CA LEU A 102 -10.10 2.36 -7.57
C LEU A 102 -9.95 3.71 -8.26
N ILE A 103 -10.67 3.90 -9.35
CA ILE A 103 -10.78 5.16 -10.06
C ILE A 103 -12.23 5.61 -10.02
N VAL A 104 -12.48 6.80 -9.47
CA VAL A 104 -13.82 7.39 -9.39
C VAL A 104 -13.88 8.60 -10.31
N ASN A 105 -14.73 8.55 -11.32
CA ASN A 105 -14.90 9.60 -12.32
C ASN A 105 -16.20 10.37 -12.05
N ASN A 106 -16.12 11.70 -12.00
CA ASN A 106 -17.31 12.54 -12.01
C ASN A 106 -17.61 12.99 -13.45
N LEU A 107 -18.55 12.29 -14.07
CA LEU A 107 -19.05 12.60 -15.42
C LEU A 107 -20.30 13.49 -15.39
N THR A 108 -20.75 13.90 -14.20
CA THR A 108 -21.87 14.82 -14.07
C THR A 108 -21.47 16.23 -14.51
N LYS A 109 -22.45 17.15 -14.54
CA LYS A 109 -22.19 18.58 -14.78
C LYS A 109 -21.86 19.35 -13.50
N ASP A 110 -22.02 18.73 -12.33
CA ASP A 110 -21.90 19.36 -11.03
C ASP A 110 -20.64 18.85 -10.30
N GLN A 111 -20.28 19.50 -9.20
CA GLN A 111 -19.15 19.12 -8.35
C GLN A 111 -19.65 18.40 -7.09
N TYR A 112 -18.89 17.41 -6.66
CA TYR A 112 -19.27 16.56 -5.53
C TYR A 112 -18.13 16.40 -4.56
N TYR A 113 -18.49 15.96 -3.38
CA TYR A 113 -17.56 15.38 -2.43
C TYR A 113 -17.79 13.88 -2.37
N PHE A 114 -16.71 13.13 -2.50
CA PHE A 114 -16.65 11.69 -2.43
C PHE A 114 -16.32 11.28 -0.99
N GLU A 115 -17.14 10.41 -0.41
CA GLU A 115 -16.98 9.82 0.91
C GLU A 115 -16.98 8.29 0.78
N SER A 116 -15.91 7.64 1.23
CA SER A 116 -15.87 6.17 1.33
C SER A 116 -15.22 5.74 2.64
N TYR A 117 -15.85 4.79 3.33
CA TYR A 117 -15.30 4.23 4.56
C TYR A 117 -13.95 3.58 4.27
N GLY A 118 -12.91 3.95 5.02
CA GLY A 118 -11.54 3.45 4.83
C GLY A 118 -10.71 4.16 3.75
N LEU A 119 -11.31 4.99 2.88
CA LEU A 119 -10.56 5.79 1.88
C LEU A 119 -10.58 7.30 2.19
N GLY A 120 -11.54 7.75 3.02
CA GLY A 120 -11.62 9.14 3.46
C GLY A 120 -12.55 9.98 2.60
N PHE A 121 -12.22 11.28 2.52
CA PHE A 121 -13.02 12.32 1.91
C PHE A 121 -12.22 13.01 0.80
N GLU A 122 -12.79 13.10 -0.39
CA GLU A 122 -12.13 13.73 -1.54
C GLU A 122 -13.05 14.74 -2.22
N PHE A 123 -12.48 15.86 -2.65
CA PHE A 123 -13.18 16.78 -3.52
C PHE A 123 -13.13 16.24 -4.96
N LEU A 124 -14.29 16.14 -5.60
CA LEU A 124 -14.45 15.55 -6.92
C LEU A 124 -15.07 16.58 -7.88
N PRO A 125 -14.25 17.46 -8.49
CA PRO A 125 -14.73 18.46 -9.43
C PRO A 125 -15.36 17.84 -10.69
N LYS A 126 -16.14 18.66 -11.39
CA LYS A 126 -16.78 18.26 -12.66
C LYS A 126 -15.73 17.80 -13.68
N GLY A 127 -15.87 16.59 -14.20
CA GLY A 127 -15.00 16.03 -15.23
C GLY A 127 -13.65 15.51 -14.70
N TYR A 128 -13.45 15.49 -13.38
CA TYR A 128 -12.22 15.01 -12.76
C TYR A 128 -12.38 13.57 -12.26
N SER A 129 -11.22 12.93 -12.09
CA SER A 129 -11.11 11.62 -11.48
C SER A 129 -10.29 11.69 -10.19
N VAL A 130 -10.73 10.94 -9.18
CA VAL A 130 -9.91 10.59 -8.02
C VAL A 130 -9.38 9.17 -8.23
N LYS A 131 -8.10 8.95 -7.91
CA LYS A 131 -7.41 7.67 -8.10
C LYS A 131 -6.81 7.20 -6.80
N PHE A 132 -7.24 6.03 -6.33
CA PHE A 132 -6.66 5.33 -5.20
C PHE A 132 -5.84 4.16 -5.75
N LEU A 133 -4.52 4.34 -5.85
CA LEU A 133 -3.63 3.38 -6.52
C LEU A 133 -3.14 2.32 -5.53
N ASN A 134 -3.54 1.07 -5.73
CA ASN A 134 -3.12 -0.11 -4.95
C ASN A 134 -3.32 0.00 -3.42
N THR A 135 -4.16 0.92 -2.96
CA THR A 135 -4.43 1.17 -1.53
C THR A 135 -5.80 0.69 -1.09
N VAL A 136 -6.72 0.39 -2.02
CA VAL A 136 -8.10 0.04 -1.71
C VAL A 136 -8.21 -1.45 -1.40
N SER A 137 -8.72 -1.81 -0.23
CA SER A 137 -8.93 -3.23 0.12
C SER A 137 -9.87 -3.94 -0.87
N VAL A 138 -9.63 -5.21 -1.14
CA VAL A 138 -10.58 -6.03 -1.93
C VAL A 138 -11.89 -6.22 -1.16
N GLY A 139 -13.01 -6.21 -1.88
CA GLY A 139 -14.36 -6.36 -1.32
C GLY A 139 -15.37 -5.33 -1.84
N GLU A 140 -16.56 -5.31 -1.25
CA GLU A 140 -17.58 -4.32 -1.54
C GLU A 140 -17.29 -3.00 -0.81
N HIS A 141 -17.38 -1.89 -1.54
CA HIS A 141 -17.20 -0.53 -1.02
C HIS A 141 -18.45 0.30 -1.22
N LYS A 142 -18.85 1.00 -0.15
CA LYS A 142 -19.92 1.99 -0.17
C LYS A 142 -19.36 3.37 -0.50
N LEU A 143 -19.70 3.89 -1.66
CA LEU A 143 -19.22 5.15 -2.20
C LEU A 143 -20.34 6.19 -2.16
N ARG A 144 -20.21 7.23 -1.34
CA ARG A 144 -21.19 8.31 -1.19
C ARG A 144 -20.72 9.57 -1.89
N PHE A 145 -21.63 10.22 -2.62
CA PHE A 145 -21.40 11.43 -3.38
C PHE A 145 -22.35 12.52 -2.89
N VAL A 146 -21.80 13.60 -2.34
CA VAL A 146 -22.59 14.69 -1.74
C VAL A 146 -22.30 16.00 -2.46
N GLN A 147 -23.33 16.64 -2.99
CA GLN A 147 -23.22 17.98 -3.58
C GLN A 147 -23.29 19.05 -2.48
N LYS A 148 -22.14 19.57 -2.04
CA LYS A 148 -22.09 20.64 -1.01
C LYS A 148 -21.98 22.05 -1.59
N THR A 149 -21.77 22.20 -2.89
CA THR A 149 -21.57 23.50 -3.57
C THR A 149 -22.31 23.54 -4.91
N GLY A 150 -22.67 24.74 -5.38
CA GLY A 150 -23.52 24.90 -6.58
C GLY A 150 -24.91 24.28 -6.41
N ILE A 151 -25.43 24.33 -5.18
CA ILE A 151 -26.63 23.63 -4.72
C ILE A 151 -27.84 24.03 -5.59
N LYS A 152 -28.40 23.04 -6.30
CA LYS A 152 -29.77 23.12 -6.82
C LYS A 152 -30.72 23.07 -5.63
N ILE A 153 -31.96 23.55 -5.77
CA ILE A 153 -32.95 23.69 -4.68
C ILE A 153 -33.01 22.48 -3.71
N VAL A 154 -32.69 21.27 -4.18
CA VAL A 154 -32.38 20.11 -3.33
C VAL A 154 -30.95 19.60 -3.62
N PRO A 155 -30.05 19.53 -2.62
CA PRO A 155 -28.71 18.97 -2.80
C PRO A 155 -28.80 17.47 -3.11
N ARG A 156 -27.99 16.99 -4.05
CA ARG A 156 -27.89 15.56 -4.36
C ARG A 156 -26.98 14.85 -3.37
N ASP A 157 -27.48 13.76 -2.82
CA ASP A 157 -26.76 12.80 -2.00
C ASP A 157 -27.05 11.41 -2.58
N THR A 158 -26.01 10.74 -3.08
CA THR A 158 -26.16 9.47 -3.79
C THR A 158 -25.13 8.48 -3.32
N THR A 159 -25.54 7.23 -3.13
CA THR A 159 -24.63 6.14 -2.76
C THR A 159 -24.60 5.10 -3.87
N ILE A 160 -23.39 4.66 -4.23
CA ILE A 160 -23.14 3.56 -5.17
C ILE A 160 -22.32 2.51 -4.42
N TYR A 161 -22.52 1.23 -4.76
CA TYR A 161 -21.68 0.13 -4.29
C TYR A 161 -20.77 -0.34 -5.43
N ALA A 162 -19.50 -0.52 -5.13
CA ALA A 162 -18.51 -1.02 -6.08
C ALA A 162 -17.81 -2.25 -5.49
N ILE A 163 -17.62 -3.29 -6.29
CA ILE A 163 -16.86 -4.48 -5.90
C ILE A 163 -15.46 -4.33 -6.43
N VAL A 164 -14.49 -4.17 -5.53
CA VAL A 164 -13.07 -4.09 -5.85
C VAL A 164 -12.49 -5.49 -5.81
N LYS A 165 -11.90 -5.94 -6.92
CA LYS A 165 -11.27 -7.26 -7.03
C LYS A 165 -9.75 -7.15 -7.00
N CYS A 166 -9.11 -8.19 -6.47
CA CYS A 166 -7.66 -8.33 -6.43
C CYS A 166 -7.05 -8.22 -7.84
N GLY A 167 -6.16 -7.24 -8.04
CA GLY A 167 -5.38 -7.09 -9.28
C GLY A 167 -6.14 -6.42 -10.42
N GLU A 168 -7.42 -6.07 -10.22
CA GLU A 168 -8.22 -5.35 -11.21
C GLU A 168 -8.30 -3.86 -10.90
N ILE A 169 -8.25 -3.03 -11.94
CA ILE A 169 -8.60 -1.62 -11.81
C ILE A 169 -10.12 -1.51 -11.83
N THR A 170 -10.70 -1.10 -10.70
CA THR A 170 -12.14 -0.82 -10.59
C THR A 170 -12.39 0.63 -10.98
N THR A 171 -13.28 0.86 -11.95
CA THR A 171 -13.66 2.21 -12.38
C THR A 171 -15.13 2.44 -12.05
N VAL A 172 -15.43 3.56 -11.41
CA VAL A 172 -16.79 3.99 -11.07
C VAL A 172 -17.08 5.31 -11.77
N ASP A 173 -18.00 5.27 -12.73
CA ASP A 173 -18.48 6.44 -13.45
C ASP A 173 -19.73 7.00 -12.75
N PHE A 174 -19.58 8.10 -12.02
CA PHE A 174 -20.70 8.81 -11.43
C PHE A 174 -21.33 9.77 -12.45
N ARG A 175 -22.63 9.64 -12.70
CA ARG A 175 -23.37 10.31 -13.79
C ARG A 175 -24.60 11.06 -13.28
#